data_AF-A0A1I8ISM4-F1
#
_entry.id   AF-A0A1I8ISM4-F1
#
_cell.length_a   1.000
_cell.length_b   1.000
_cell.length_c   1.000
_cell.angle_alpha   90.00
_cell.angle_beta   90.00
_cell.angle_gamma   90.00
#
_symmetry.space_group_name_H-M   'P 1'
#
loop_
_entity.id
_entity.type
_entity.pdbx_description
1 polymer ?
#
loop_
_entity_poly.entity_id
_entity_poly.type
_entity_poly.pdbx_seq_one_letter_code
_entity_poly.pdbx_strand_id
1 'polypeptide(L)'
;LNSTSIGMAKAALEALAELDLFGSSGGTRSFVHVMADDPQSCAAVLESMLPRESCSKETDAGLLSVISYPAFAIDNEDVVNSTRDCIVSVLEGRYGCCRFLRDGYRTAVEDPTRLHYEPCELKQFENIECEWPLFFCYLLLDSLFHEDEDRSRRYAALLERLAQPDRHGRPLMPESYAVPADLVAEGAGESRQSGAAPGGSPAAPVVP
;
A
#
# COMPACT_ATOMS: atom_id res chain seq x y z
N LEU A 1 -7.53 15.67 3.56
CA LEU A 1 -6.62 15.60 2.40
C LEU A 1 -5.75 14.37 2.61
N ASN A 2 -5.72 13.52 1.60
CA ASN A 2 -5.11 12.20 1.64
C ASN A 2 -4.03 12.19 0.55
N SER A 3 -2.79 12.00 0.94
CA SER A 3 -1.64 12.02 0.02
C SER A 3 -1.82 11.00 -1.10
N THR A 4 -2.37 9.82 -0.82
CA THR A 4 -2.71 8.81 -1.84
C THR A 4 -3.68 9.34 -2.90
N SER A 5 -4.73 10.05 -2.50
CA SER A 5 -5.71 10.61 -3.45
C SER A 5 -5.12 11.77 -4.27
N ILE A 6 -4.29 12.61 -3.63
CA ILE A 6 -3.64 13.74 -4.31
C ILE A 6 -2.62 13.23 -5.33
N GLY A 7 -1.83 12.22 -4.98
CA GLY A 7 -0.87 11.58 -5.88
C GLY A 7 -1.52 10.99 -7.12
N MET A 8 -2.60 10.23 -6.93
CA MET A 8 -3.37 9.68 -8.05
C MET A 8 -4.01 10.78 -8.92
N ALA A 9 -4.51 11.85 -8.30
CA ALA A 9 -5.06 12.98 -9.05
C ALA A 9 -3.99 13.70 -9.87
N LYS A 10 -2.80 13.95 -9.31
CA LYS A 10 -1.66 14.52 -10.03
C LYS A 10 -1.32 13.68 -11.26
N ALA A 11 -1.10 12.38 -11.07
CA ALA A 11 -0.75 11.47 -12.16
C ALA A 11 -1.84 11.42 -13.25
N ALA A 12 -3.12 11.45 -12.86
CA ALA A 12 -4.22 11.50 -13.81
C ALA A 12 -4.24 12.82 -14.59
N LEU A 13 -4.00 13.96 -13.94
CA LEU A 13 -3.90 15.28 -14.59
C LEU A 13 -2.75 15.32 -15.59
N GLU A 14 -1.60 14.77 -15.23
CA GLU A 14 -0.42 14.67 -16.11
C GLU A 14 -0.68 13.74 -17.29
N ALA A 15 -1.33 12.59 -17.07
CA ALA A 15 -1.66 11.65 -18.14
C ALA A 15 -2.75 12.18 -19.11
N LEU A 16 -3.64 13.04 -18.63
CA LEU A 16 -4.68 13.69 -19.44
C LEU A 16 -4.17 14.91 -20.19
N ALA A 17 -3.05 15.51 -19.76
CA ALA A 17 -2.49 16.67 -20.42
C ALA A 17 -2.10 16.29 -21.87
N GLU A 18 -2.68 17.01 -22.83
CA GLU A 18 -2.45 16.81 -24.26
C GLU A 18 -2.97 15.47 -24.83
N LEU A 19 -3.86 14.79 -24.09
CA LEU A 19 -4.51 13.58 -24.59
C LEU A 19 -5.51 13.92 -25.71
N ASP A 20 -5.28 13.39 -26.92
CA ASP A 20 -6.22 13.45 -28.03
C ASP A 20 -7.23 12.30 -27.97
N LEU A 21 -8.49 12.64 -27.68
CA LEU A 21 -9.58 11.67 -27.52
C LEU A 21 -9.94 10.91 -28.80
N PHE A 22 -9.64 11.46 -29.98
CA PHE A 22 -10.05 10.89 -31.27
C PHE A 22 -8.87 10.59 -32.20
N GLY A 23 -7.63 10.81 -31.73
CA GLY A 23 -6.40 10.55 -32.47
C GLY A 23 -6.44 11.10 -33.89
N SER A 24 -6.18 10.25 -34.88
CA SER A 24 -6.13 10.65 -36.30
C SER A 24 -7.44 11.23 -36.86
N SER A 25 -8.57 11.08 -36.16
CA SER A 25 -9.88 11.64 -36.54
C SER A 25 -10.23 12.91 -35.75
N GLY A 26 -9.38 13.31 -34.80
CA GLY A 26 -9.54 14.47 -33.94
C GLY A 26 -9.19 15.79 -34.62
N GLY A 27 -9.75 16.88 -34.11
CA GLY A 27 -9.36 18.25 -34.45
C GLY A 27 -8.88 18.96 -33.20
N THR A 28 -8.55 20.25 -33.25
CA THR A 28 -8.05 20.98 -32.07
C THR A 28 -8.96 20.96 -30.83
N ARG A 29 -10.24 20.59 -30.98
CA ARG A 29 -11.22 20.44 -29.89
C ARG A 29 -11.24 19.04 -29.24
N SER A 30 -10.47 18.09 -29.74
CA SER A 30 -10.39 16.73 -29.19
C SER A 30 -9.32 16.57 -28.11
N PHE A 31 -8.49 17.59 -27.91
CA PHE A 31 -7.47 17.61 -26.86
C PHE A 31 -8.07 17.94 -25.51
N VAL A 32 -7.70 17.15 -24.51
CA VAL A 32 -7.92 17.50 -23.11
C VAL A 32 -6.83 18.49 -22.68
N HIS A 33 -7.25 19.65 -22.19
CA HIS A 33 -6.35 20.66 -21.66
C HIS A 33 -6.42 20.65 -20.13
N VAL A 34 -5.26 20.59 -19.50
CA VAL A 34 -5.08 20.70 -18.06
C VAL A 34 -4.25 21.95 -17.79
N MET A 35 -4.63 22.73 -16.78
CA MET A 35 -3.85 23.91 -16.40
C MET A 35 -2.56 23.45 -15.73
N ALA A 36 -1.41 23.96 -16.17
CA ALA A 36 -0.10 23.54 -15.65
C ALA A 36 0.05 23.74 -14.13
N ASP A 37 -0.67 24.71 -13.57
CA ASP A 37 -0.66 25.03 -12.13
C ASP A 37 -1.30 23.92 -11.28
N ASP A 38 -2.23 23.13 -11.83
CA ASP A 38 -2.95 22.08 -11.09
C ASP A 38 -2.01 20.94 -10.62
N PRO A 39 -1.28 20.22 -11.51
CA PRO A 39 -0.35 19.18 -11.10
C PRO A 39 0.82 19.73 -10.26
N GLN A 40 1.27 20.97 -10.52
CA GLN A 40 2.32 21.62 -9.72
C GLN A 40 1.87 21.88 -8.28
N SER A 41 0.63 22.33 -8.09
CA SER A 41 0.04 22.50 -6.76
C SER A 41 -0.05 21.16 -6.02
N CYS A 42 -0.47 20.09 -6.70
CA CYS A 42 -0.46 18.75 -6.11
C CYS A 42 0.95 18.29 -5.73
N ALA A 43 1.96 18.52 -6.57
CA ALA A 43 3.35 18.17 -6.29
C ALA A 43 3.86 18.87 -5.01
N ALA A 44 3.65 20.19 -4.91
CA ALA A 44 4.07 20.97 -3.74
C ALA A 44 3.40 20.49 -2.44
N VAL A 45 2.12 20.13 -2.50
CA VAL A 45 1.42 19.56 -1.34
C VAL A 45 2.02 18.20 -0.97
N LEU A 46 2.25 17.31 -1.94
CA LEU A 46 2.80 15.98 -1.69
C LEU A 46 4.20 16.04 -1.07
N GLU A 47 5.10 16.89 -1.59
CA GLU A 47 6.43 17.08 -1.01
C GLU A 47 6.39 17.53 0.46
N SER A 48 5.38 18.33 0.83
CA SER A 48 5.21 18.79 2.21
C SER A 48 4.55 17.76 3.14
N MET A 49 3.78 16.83 2.58
CA MET A 49 3.02 15.85 3.36
C MET A 49 3.78 14.54 3.54
N LEU A 50 4.49 14.04 2.53
CA LEU A 50 5.18 12.76 2.62
C LEU A 50 6.26 12.75 3.72
N PRO A 51 6.41 11.64 4.47
CA PRO A 51 5.81 10.31 4.26
C PRO A 51 4.42 10.12 4.88
N ARG A 52 3.75 11.22 5.27
CA ARG A 52 2.44 11.19 5.93
C ARG A 52 1.30 11.08 4.94
N GLU A 53 0.33 10.22 5.24
CA GLU A 53 -0.87 10.06 4.43
C GLU A 53 -1.90 11.16 4.74
N SER A 54 -2.13 11.48 6.02
CA SER A 54 -3.06 12.55 6.41
C SER A 54 -2.81 13.02 7.85
N CYS A 55 -3.54 14.03 8.33
CA CYS A 55 -3.40 14.53 9.70
C CYS A 55 -3.62 13.47 10.79
N SER A 56 -4.43 12.45 10.52
CA SER A 56 -4.76 11.37 11.45
C SER A 56 -4.02 10.06 11.18
N LYS A 57 -3.25 9.98 10.08
CA LYS A 57 -2.50 8.78 9.67
C LYS A 57 -1.05 9.13 9.41
N GLU A 58 -0.18 8.66 10.29
CA GLU A 58 1.25 8.94 10.24
C GLU A 58 1.90 8.42 8.96
N THR A 59 1.49 7.24 8.48
CA THR A 59 1.90 6.66 7.20
C THR A 59 0.85 5.67 6.71
N ASP A 60 0.86 5.32 5.43
CA ASP A 60 -0.05 4.36 4.80
C ASP A 60 0.71 3.64 3.67
N ALA A 61 0.58 2.31 3.56
CA ALA A 61 1.24 1.52 2.54
C ALA A 61 0.73 1.84 1.12
N GLY A 62 -0.46 2.45 1.01
CA GLY A 62 -0.99 2.99 -0.24
C GLY A 62 -0.08 4.05 -0.88
N LEU A 63 0.76 4.72 -0.10
CA LEU A 63 1.75 5.68 -0.61
C LEU A 63 2.77 5.05 -1.57
N LEU A 64 2.98 3.73 -1.53
CA LEU A 64 3.78 3.02 -2.54
C LEU A 64 3.24 3.24 -3.96
N SER A 65 1.92 3.34 -4.12
CA SER A 65 1.28 3.63 -5.41
C SER A 65 1.48 5.08 -5.89
N VAL A 66 1.86 5.98 -4.97
CA VAL A 66 2.12 7.40 -5.24
C VAL A 66 3.57 7.63 -5.62
N ILE A 67 4.50 7.11 -4.82
CA ILE A 67 5.94 7.30 -5.02
C ILE A 67 6.50 6.44 -6.16
N SER A 68 5.72 5.48 -6.63
CA SER A 68 6.11 4.51 -7.64
C SER A 68 4.91 4.19 -8.55
N TYR A 69 4.90 3.01 -9.18
CA TYR A 69 3.79 2.58 -10.02
C TYR A 69 2.47 2.48 -9.22
N PRO A 70 1.36 3.02 -9.75
CA PRO A 70 1.19 3.58 -11.09
C PRO A 70 1.40 5.10 -11.20
N ALA A 71 1.44 5.85 -10.10
CA ALA A 71 1.31 7.31 -10.17
C ALA A 71 2.61 8.03 -10.53
N PHE A 72 3.76 7.58 -10.02
CA PHE A 72 5.05 8.29 -10.13
C PHE A 72 4.92 9.79 -9.84
N ALA A 73 4.16 10.13 -8.79
CA ALA A 73 3.70 11.49 -8.55
C ALA A 73 4.79 12.40 -7.95
N ILE A 74 5.93 11.84 -7.52
CA ILE A 74 7.01 12.54 -6.81
C ILE A 74 8.29 12.45 -7.63
N ASP A 75 8.87 13.61 -7.97
CA ASP A 75 10.10 13.69 -8.74
C ASP A 75 11.37 13.64 -7.86
N ASN A 76 11.26 14.06 -6.60
CA ASN A 76 12.39 14.10 -5.68
C ASN A 76 12.69 12.70 -5.10
N GLU A 77 13.80 12.10 -5.54
CA GLU A 77 14.25 10.77 -5.11
C GLU A 77 14.48 10.66 -3.59
N ASP A 78 14.92 11.73 -2.91
CA ASP A 78 15.13 11.69 -1.45
C ASP A 78 13.79 11.52 -0.71
N VAL A 79 12.73 12.17 -1.21
CA VAL A 79 11.37 12.04 -0.67
C VAL A 79 10.82 10.64 -0.97
N VAL A 80 11.04 10.12 -2.18
CA VAL A 80 10.66 8.75 -2.56
C VAL A 80 11.34 7.72 -1.65
N ASN A 81 12.65 7.82 -1.48
CA ASN A 81 13.44 6.89 -0.67
C ASN A 81 13.06 6.95 0.81
N SER A 82 13.01 8.16 1.40
CA SER A 82 12.60 8.32 2.80
C SER A 82 11.16 7.85 3.06
N THR A 83 10.24 8.04 2.11
CA THR A 83 8.87 7.55 2.21
C THR A 83 8.82 6.03 2.18
N ARG A 84 9.52 5.40 1.24
CA ARG A 84 9.60 3.95 1.15
C ARG A 84 10.19 3.34 2.42
N ASP A 85 11.29 3.90 2.92
CA ASP A 85 11.96 3.41 4.13
C ASP A 85 11.08 3.57 5.37
N CYS A 86 10.30 4.65 5.45
CA CYS A 86 9.29 4.84 6.49
C CYS A 86 8.20 3.75 6.42
N ILE A 87 7.65 3.49 5.23
CA ILE A 87 6.62 2.44 5.04
C ILE A 87 7.19 1.07 5.41
N VAL A 88 8.38 0.72 4.91
CA VAL A 88 9.02 -0.57 5.18
C VAL A 88 9.33 -0.73 6.67
N SER A 89 9.87 0.30 7.32
CA SER A 89 10.22 0.20 8.74
C SER A 89 9.02 0.11 9.67
N VAL A 90 7.88 0.71 9.31
CA VAL A 90 6.70 0.80 10.19
C VAL A 90 5.65 -0.27 9.87
N LEU A 91 5.46 -0.60 8.58
CA LEU A 91 4.32 -1.38 8.11
C LEU A 91 4.70 -2.75 7.54
N GLU A 92 5.97 -3.02 7.20
CA GLU A 92 6.38 -4.33 6.66
C GLU A 92 6.26 -5.42 7.74
N GLY A 93 5.47 -6.44 7.44
CA GLY A 93 5.29 -7.65 8.22
C GLY A 93 5.87 -8.88 7.53
N ARG A 94 5.44 -10.07 7.97
CA ARG A 94 5.97 -11.35 7.47
C ARG A 94 5.32 -11.81 6.16
N TYR A 95 4.05 -11.47 5.98
CA TYR A 95 3.16 -11.88 4.91
C TYR A 95 2.75 -10.71 3.99
N GLY A 96 3.22 -9.50 4.26
CA GLY A 96 2.89 -8.30 3.49
C GLY A 96 3.14 -7.05 4.32
N CYS A 97 2.61 -5.91 3.85
CA CYS A 97 2.53 -4.72 4.71
C CYS A 97 1.13 -4.59 5.30
N CYS A 98 1.02 -4.00 6.47
CA CYS A 98 -0.27 -3.50 6.93
C CYS A 98 -0.61 -2.20 6.22
N ARG A 99 -1.91 -1.91 6.06
CA ARG A 99 -2.36 -0.72 5.33
C ARG A 99 -1.91 0.55 6.04
N PHE A 100 -2.20 0.65 7.33
CA PHE A 100 -1.72 1.69 8.25
C PHE A 100 -1.80 1.14 9.68
N LEU A 101 -1.13 1.79 10.62
CA LEU A 101 -1.16 1.37 12.03
C LEU A 101 -2.57 1.45 12.60
N ARG A 102 -2.96 0.47 13.41
CA ARG A 102 -4.27 0.36 14.06
C ARG A 102 -5.44 0.24 13.07
N ASP A 103 -5.18 -0.33 11.89
CA ASP A 103 -6.23 -0.71 10.95
C ASP A 103 -6.99 -1.94 11.46
N GLY A 104 -8.26 -1.74 11.82
CA GLY A 104 -9.16 -2.81 12.27
C GLY A 104 -9.78 -3.62 11.13
N TYR A 105 -9.55 -3.22 9.88
CA TYR A 105 -10.23 -3.83 8.73
C TYR A 105 -9.88 -5.32 8.58
N ARG A 106 -10.92 -6.16 8.56
CA ARG A 106 -10.89 -7.63 8.50
C ARG A 106 -10.17 -8.31 9.66
N THR A 107 -9.95 -7.61 10.76
CA THR A 107 -9.42 -8.23 11.98
C THR A 107 -10.51 -9.09 12.64
N ALA A 108 -10.11 -10.09 13.44
CA ALA A 108 -11.04 -11.03 14.06
C ALA A 108 -12.04 -10.37 15.05
N VAL A 109 -11.71 -9.19 15.55
CA VAL A 109 -12.52 -8.41 16.51
C VAL A 109 -13.26 -7.24 15.87
N GLU A 110 -13.17 -7.09 14.54
CA GLU A 110 -13.89 -6.07 13.79
C GLU A 110 -15.41 -6.33 13.80
N ASP A 111 -16.20 -5.27 13.98
CA ASP A 111 -17.63 -5.29 13.62
C ASP A 111 -17.80 -4.83 12.15
N PRO A 112 -18.08 -5.75 11.20
CA PRO A 112 -18.16 -5.42 9.78
C PRO A 112 -19.41 -4.61 9.41
N THR A 113 -20.36 -4.41 10.33
CA THR A 113 -21.60 -3.68 10.07
C THR A 113 -21.47 -2.17 10.24
N ARG A 114 -20.36 -1.70 10.83
CA ARG A 114 -20.13 -0.28 11.15
C ARG A 114 -19.17 0.36 10.14
N LEU A 115 -19.49 1.58 9.72
CA LEU A 115 -18.68 2.33 8.75
C LEU A 115 -17.44 3.00 9.39
N HIS A 116 -17.50 3.29 10.69
CA HIS A 116 -16.46 4.01 11.43
C HIS A 116 -16.24 3.37 12.80
N TYR A 117 -14.97 3.27 13.20
CA TYR A 117 -14.56 2.82 14.53
C TYR A 117 -14.64 3.97 15.55
N GLU A 118 -15.01 3.65 16.78
CA GLU A 118 -14.85 4.57 17.89
C GLU A 118 -13.36 4.76 18.22
N PRO A 119 -12.95 5.94 18.70
CA PRO A 119 -11.55 6.19 19.08
C PRO A 119 -10.98 5.19 20.10
N CYS A 120 -11.82 4.61 20.96
CA CYS A 120 -11.41 3.60 21.94
C CYS A 120 -11.16 2.21 21.32
N GLU A 121 -11.77 1.90 20.17
CA GLU A 121 -11.63 0.63 19.46
C GLU A 121 -10.28 0.55 18.73
N LEU A 122 -9.76 1.69 18.26
CA LEU A 122 -8.49 1.74 17.53
C LEU A 122 -7.30 1.15 18.30
N LYS A 123 -7.30 1.25 19.63
CA LYS A 123 -6.25 0.63 20.46
C LYS A 123 -6.33 -0.89 20.48
N GLN A 124 -7.50 -1.46 20.25
CA GLN A 124 -7.70 -2.92 20.24
C GLN A 124 -7.13 -3.55 18.97
N PHE A 125 -7.00 -2.78 17.88
CA PHE A 125 -6.41 -3.23 16.63
C PHE A 125 -4.89 -3.14 16.60
N GLU A 126 -4.27 -2.54 17.62
CA GLU A 126 -2.82 -2.38 17.67
C GLU A 126 -2.14 -3.75 17.71
N ASN A 127 -1.30 -3.99 16.70
CA ASN A 127 -0.56 -5.22 16.46
C ASN A 127 -1.36 -6.47 16.06
N ILE A 128 -2.64 -6.33 15.73
CA ILE A 128 -3.45 -7.42 15.14
C ILE A 128 -3.93 -7.09 13.72
N GLU A 129 -3.41 -6.01 13.13
CA GLU A 129 -3.78 -5.54 11.80
C GLU A 129 -3.45 -6.61 10.75
N CYS A 130 -4.32 -6.73 9.75
CA CYS A 130 -4.10 -7.65 8.65
C CYS A 130 -2.87 -7.25 7.82
N GLU A 131 -2.08 -8.23 7.40
CA GLU A 131 -0.96 -8.06 6.48
C GLU A 131 -1.41 -8.35 5.05
N TRP A 132 -1.01 -7.51 4.09
CA TRP A 132 -1.50 -7.57 2.71
C TRP A 132 -0.33 -7.83 1.75
N PRO A 133 -0.28 -9.01 1.10
CA PRO A 133 0.76 -9.34 0.12
C PRO A 133 0.81 -8.37 -1.07
N LEU A 134 -0.31 -7.69 -1.35
CA LEU A 134 -0.40 -6.66 -2.39
C LEU A 134 0.72 -5.61 -2.28
N PHE A 135 1.11 -5.23 -1.06
CA PHE A 135 2.18 -4.23 -0.88
C PHE A 135 3.57 -4.78 -1.19
N PHE A 136 3.79 -6.10 -1.08
CA PHE A 136 5.01 -6.72 -1.62
C PHE A 136 5.02 -6.69 -3.15
N CYS A 137 3.87 -6.79 -3.81
CA CYS A 137 3.78 -6.58 -5.27
C CYS A 137 4.18 -5.15 -5.64
N TYR A 138 3.72 -4.14 -4.89
CA TYR A 138 4.14 -2.75 -5.10
C TYR A 138 5.65 -2.56 -4.87
N LEU A 139 6.21 -3.13 -3.80
CA LEU A 139 7.65 -3.04 -3.51
C LEU A 139 8.50 -3.80 -4.55
N LEU A 140 8.00 -4.90 -5.10
CA LEU A 140 8.61 -5.59 -6.23
C LEU A 140 8.60 -4.70 -7.47
N LEU A 141 7.44 -4.16 -7.86
CA LEU A 141 7.35 -3.26 -9.03
C LEU A 141 8.28 -2.05 -8.86
N ASP A 142 8.25 -1.44 -7.69
CA ASP A 142 9.12 -0.33 -7.34
C ASP A 142 10.60 -0.68 -7.51
N SER A 143 11.05 -1.83 -7.00
CA SER A 143 12.42 -2.29 -7.19
C SER A 143 12.79 -2.55 -8.65
N LEU A 144 11.83 -3.00 -9.48
CA LEU A 144 12.05 -3.20 -10.91
C LEU A 144 12.20 -1.86 -11.65
N PHE A 145 11.39 -0.85 -11.32
CA PHE A 145 11.51 0.49 -11.90
C PHE A 145 12.80 1.21 -11.51
N HIS A 146 13.38 0.90 -10.34
CA HIS A 146 14.65 1.44 -9.87
C HIS A 146 15.87 0.55 -10.18
N GLU A 147 15.68 -0.53 -10.93
CA GLU A 147 16.74 -1.49 -11.28
C GLU A 147 17.49 -2.08 -10.06
N ASP A 148 16.82 -2.18 -8.90
CA ASP A 148 17.36 -2.81 -7.69
C ASP A 148 17.16 -4.33 -7.74
N GLU A 149 18.17 -5.03 -8.27
CA GLU A 149 18.15 -6.49 -8.44
C GLU A 149 18.01 -7.25 -7.11
N ASP A 150 18.60 -6.76 -6.03
CA ASP A 150 18.60 -7.48 -4.75
C ASP A 150 17.23 -7.38 -4.08
N ARG A 151 16.63 -6.19 -4.11
CA ARG A 151 15.29 -5.95 -3.57
C ARG A 151 14.21 -6.65 -4.41
N SER A 152 14.34 -6.64 -5.73
CA SER A 152 13.40 -7.35 -6.61
C SER A 152 13.45 -8.86 -6.39
N ARG A 153 14.64 -9.47 -6.29
CA ARG A 153 14.77 -10.89 -5.92
C ARG A 153 14.17 -11.19 -4.56
N ARG A 154 14.39 -10.33 -3.55
CA ARG A 154 13.84 -10.49 -2.20
C ARG A 154 12.31 -10.55 -2.23
N TYR A 155 11.65 -9.54 -2.80
CA TYR A 155 10.19 -9.49 -2.79
C TYR A 155 9.56 -10.54 -3.72
N ALA A 156 10.20 -10.89 -4.84
CA ALA A 156 9.77 -12.02 -5.67
C ALA A 156 9.76 -13.34 -4.89
N ALA A 157 10.85 -13.65 -4.17
CA ALA A 157 10.93 -14.86 -3.34
C ALA A 157 9.92 -14.86 -2.18
N LEU A 158 9.67 -13.70 -1.57
CA LEU A 158 8.63 -13.57 -0.54
C LEU A 158 7.24 -13.86 -1.13
N LEU A 159 6.91 -13.30 -2.29
CA LEU A 159 5.63 -13.52 -2.97
C LEU A 159 5.45 -14.98 -3.40
N GLU A 160 6.48 -15.62 -3.95
CA GLU A 160 6.46 -17.04 -4.31
C GLU A 160 6.14 -17.93 -3.11
N ARG A 161 6.69 -17.60 -1.93
CA ARG A 161 6.43 -18.32 -0.67
C ARG A 161 4.99 -18.14 -0.17
N LEU A 162 4.36 -17.00 -0.45
CA LEU A 162 3.01 -16.68 0.01
C LEU A 162 1.93 -17.27 -0.88
N ALA A 163 2.21 -17.43 -2.18
CA ALA A 163 1.28 -17.97 -3.15
C ALA A 163 0.74 -19.35 -2.72
N GLN A 164 -0.58 -19.50 -2.77
CA GLN A 164 -1.28 -20.74 -2.47
C GLN A 164 -1.80 -21.37 -3.78
N PRO A 165 -1.79 -22.70 -3.92
CA PRO A 165 -2.36 -23.34 -5.10
C PRO A 165 -3.89 -23.20 -5.11
N ASP A 166 -4.46 -22.77 -6.23
CA ASP A 166 -5.90 -22.83 -6.46
C ASP A 166 -6.38 -24.27 -6.69
N ARG A 167 -7.69 -24.44 -6.91
CA ARG A 167 -8.30 -25.76 -7.22
C ARG A 167 -7.72 -26.46 -8.46
N HIS A 168 -6.98 -25.76 -9.29
CA HIS A 168 -6.31 -26.25 -10.50
C HIS A 168 -4.77 -26.29 -10.34
N GLY A 169 -4.24 -26.05 -9.14
CA GLY A 169 -2.80 -26.05 -8.84
C GLY A 169 -2.06 -24.81 -9.33
N ARG A 170 -2.76 -23.75 -9.74
CA ARG A 170 -2.14 -22.48 -10.18
C ARG A 170 -1.82 -21.61 -8.96
N PRO A 171 -0.70 -20.91 -8.93
CA PRO A 171 -0.38 -20.01 -7.83
C PRO A 171 -1.40 -18.87 -7.78
N LEU A 172 -2.03 -18.69 -6.62
CA LEU A 172 -2.96 -17.63 -6.29
C LEU A 172 -2.45 -16.90 -5.05
N MET A 173 -2.37 -15.57 -5.14
CA MET A 173 -2.01 -14.76 -3.99
C MET A 173 -3.23 -14.55 -3.09
N PRO A 174 -3.15 -14.82 -1.78
CA PRO A 174 -4.20 -14.45 -0.84
C PRO A 174 -4.41 -12.93 -0.81
N GLU A 175 -5.62 -12.49 -0.44
CA GLU A 175 -5.92 -11.07 -0.37
C GLU A 175 -5.24 -10.43 0.84
N SER A 176 -5.35 -11.07 2.00
CA SER A 176 -4.72 -10.64 3.25
C SER A 176 -4.43 -11.83 4.16
N TYR A 177 -3.63 -11.60 5.21
CA TYR A 177 -3.37 -12.53 6.30
C TYR A 177 -3.84 -11.89 7.60
N ALA A 178 -4.72 -12.58 8.31
CA ALA A 178 -5.33 -12.09 9.55
C ALA A 178 -4.88 -12.94 10.75
N VAL A 179 -4.75 -12.31 11.92
CA VAL A 179 -4.56 -13.03 13.18
C VAL A 179 -5.89 -13.68 13.58
N PRO A 180 -5.96 -15.01 13.78
CA PRO A 180 -7.19 -15.69 14.16
C PRO A 180 -7.61 -15.35 15.59
N ALA A 181 -8.92 -15.46 15.84
CA ALA A 181 -9.59 -14.92 17.03
C ALA A 181 -9.09 -15.50 18.36
N ASP A 182 -8.68 -16.77 18.34
CA ASP A 182 -8.08 -17.48 19.48
C ASP A 182 -6.77 -16.82 19.91
N LEU A 183 -5.88 -16.52 18.97
CA LEU A 183 -4.60 -15.87 19.24
C LEU A 183 -4.76 -14.40 19.64
N VAL A 184 -5.78 -13.72 19.14
CA VAL A 184 -6.12 -12.36 19.60
C VAL A 184 -6.54 -12.37 21.07
N ALA A 185 -7.36 -13.33 21.49
CA ALA A 185 -7.79 -13.47 22.89
C ALA A 185 -6.65 -13.80 23.85
N GLU A 186 -5.59 -14.47 23.37
CA GLU A 186 -4.39 -14.84 24.12
C GLU A 186 -3.34 -13.72 24.22
N GLY A 187 -3.55 -12.57 23.57
CA GLY A 187 -2.63 -11.42 23.63
C GLY A 187 -1.47 -11.48 22.62
N ALA A 188 -1.57 -12.29 21.57
CA ALA A 188 -0.49 -12.50 20.58
C ALA A 188 -0.09 -11.25 19.77
N GLY A 189 -0.81 -10.13 19.91
CA GLY A 189 -0.46 -8.84 19.30
C GLY A 189 0.96 -8.37 19.65
N GLU A 190 1.56 -8.77 20.77
CA GLU A 190 2.90 -8.31 21.15
C GLU A 190 4.05 -8.81 20.24
N SER A 191 3.78 -9.76 19.34
CA SER A 191 4.80 -10.53 18.61
C SER A 191 5.43 -9.81 17.40
N ARG A 192 4.87 -8.68 16.96
CA ARG A 192 5.21 -8.00 15.70
C ARG A 192 6.67 -7.51 15.62
N GLN A 193 7.35 -7.35 16.76
CA GLN A 193 8.70 -6.76 16.85
C GLN A 193 9.86 -7.77 16.77
N SER A 194 9.62 -9.09 16.74
CA SER A 194 10.72 -10.07 16.76
C SER A 194 10.93 -10.74 15.40
N GLY A 195 11.96 -10.26 14.68
CA GLY A 195 12.51 -10.90 13.48
C GLY A 195 13.22 -12.22 13.77
N ALA A 196 12.50 -13.24 14.27
CA ALA A 196 13.03 -14.58 14.50
C ALA A 196 12.42 -15.62 13.52
N ALA A 197 13.28 -16.52 13.04
CA ALA A 197 13.04 -17.54 12.02
C ALA A 197 12.24 -18.78 12.54
N PRO A 198 12.00 -19.80 11.70
CA PRO A 198 10.68 -20.26 11.27
C PRO A 198 10.11 -21.38 12.16
N GLY A 199 8.95 -21.15 12.76
CA GLY A 199 8.17 -22.18 13.42
C GLY A 199 6.77 -21.67 13.77
N GLY A 200 5.77 -22.16 13.05
CA GLY A 200 4.34 -21.86 13.28
C GLY A 200 3.90 -20.48 12.82
N SER A 201 2.96 -20.41 11.88
CA SER A 201 2.31 -19.17 11.46
C SER A 201 1.22 -18.80 12.46
N PRO A 202 1.22 -17.61 13.09
CA PRO A 202 0.08 -17.12 13.87
C PRO A 202 -0.99 -16.46 12.99
N ALA A 203 -0.79 -16.31 11.67
CA ALA A 203 -1.76 -15.67 10.77
C ALA A 203 -2.26 -16.66 9.71
N ALA A 204 -3.56 -16.56 9.37
CA ALA A 204 -4.24 -17.38 8.39
C ALA A 204 -4.53 -16.58 7.10
N PRO A 205 -4.35 -17.17 5.91
CA PRO A 205 -4.68 -16.51 4.65
C PRO A 205 -6.19 -16.33 4.50
N VAL A 206 -6.60 -15.12 4.11
CA VAL A 206 -7.97 -14.78 3.71
C VAL A 206 -8.03 -14.86 2.20
N VAL A 207 -8.77 -15.84 1.69
CA VAL A 207 -8.99 -16.04 0.25
C VAL A 207 -10.34 -15.41 -0.12
N PRO A 208 -10.41 -14.64 -1.23
CA PRO A 208 -11.66 -14.02 -1.69
C PRO A 208 -12.71 -15.03 -2.16
#